data_AF-A0A8S1Y929-F1
#
_entry.id   AF-A0A8S1Y929-F1
#
_cell.length_a   1.000
_cell.length_b   1.000
_cell.length_c   1.000
_cell.angle_alpha   90.00
_cell.angle_beta   90.00
_cell.angle_gamma   90.00
#
_symmetry.space_group_name_H-M   'P 1'
#
loop_
_entity.id
_entity.type
_entity.pdbx_description
1 polymer ?
#
loop_
_entity_poly.entity_id
_entity_poly.type
_entity_poly.pdbx_seq_one_letter_code
_entity_poly.pdbx_strand_id
1 'polypeptide(L)'
;MDLYQGNLQNAIKVPLKRVAKQIFQALEYLEEQEVMHRDLKPANILYQSGNIYLADFGSSKKMDGSKSLTYVCSRAYRAPKLLFGQIFYNTKIDIWAAGCILAELELGKKLLF
;
A
#
# COMPACT_ATOMS: atom_id res chain seq x y z
N MET A 1 4.00 -11.71 -13.23
CA MET A 1 4.69 -10.85 -14.21
C MET A 1 4.74 -9.48 -13.57
N ASP A 2 5.93 -9.07 -13.14
CA ASP A 2 6.14 -7.94 -12.24
C ASP A 2 5.76 -6.62 -12.92
N LEU A 3 4.93 -5.82 -12.24
CA LEU A 3 4.46 -4.50 -12.70
C LEU A 3 5.58 -3.44 -12.81
N TYR A 4 6.82 -3.81 -12.51
CA TYR A 4 7.88 -2.86 -12.16
C TYR A 4 8.88 -2.55 -13.29
N GLN A 5 8.86 -3.28 -14.41
CA GLN A 5 9.76 -3.02 -15.54
C GLN A 5 9.12 -2.09 -16.57
N GLY A 6 9.24 -0.78 -16.34
CA GLY A 6 9.03 0.23 -17.38
C GLY A 6 7.58 0.72 -17.50
N ASN A 7 7.33 1.88 -16.90
CA ASN A 7 6.11 2.67 -16.99
C ASN A 7 4.87 1.97 -16.40
N LEU A 8 4.58 2.25 -15.13
CA LEU A 8 3.46 1.70 -14.35
C LEU A 8 2.10 1.86 -15.07
N GLN A 9 1.94 2.89 -15.92
CA GLN A 9 0.77 3.10 -16.77
C GLN A 9 0.66 2.13 -17.96
N ASN A 10 1.79 1.66 -18.51
CA ASN A 10 1.78 0.67 -19.60
C ASN A 10 1.58 -0.76 -19.09
N ALA A 11 1.98 -1.04 -17.84
CA ALA A 11 1.81 -2.35 -17.20
C ALA A 11 0.35 -2.63 -16.80
N ILE A 12 -0.43 -1.59 -16.49
CA ILE A 12 -1.82 -1.71 -16.05
C ILE A 12 -2.75 -1.12 -17.11
N LYS A 13 -3.30 -1.96 -18.00
CA LYS A 13 -4.36 -1.59 -18.96
C LYS A 13 -5.72 -1.29 -18.30
N VAL A 14 -5.75 -1.13 -16.97
CA VAL A 14 -6.96 -0.95 -16.16
C VAL A 14 -7.07 0.53 -15.79
N PRO A 15 -8.26 1.15 -15.89
CA PRO A 15 -8.46 2.52 -15.45
C PRO A 15 -8.03 2.72 -13.99
N LEU A 16 -7.31 3.81 -13.69
CA LEU A 16 -6.81 4.11 -12.33
C LEU A 16 -7.93 4.04 -11.28
N LYS A 17 -9.13 4.53 -11.62
CA LYS A 17 -10.31 4.44 -10.75
C LYS A 17 -10.64 3.00 -10.34
N ARG A 18 -10.49 2.03 -11.25
CA ARG A 18 -10.74 0.60 -10.95
C ARG A 18 -9.60 -0.02 -10.14
N VAL A 19 -8.37 0.43 -10.32
CA VAL A 19 -7.22 0.05 -9.47
C VAL A 19 -7.44 0.56 -8.05
N ALA A 20 -7.71 1.86 -7.90
CA ALA A 20 -7.98 2.51 -6.62
C ALA A 20 -9.11 1.82 -5.87
N LYS A 21 -10.24 1.56 -6.56
CA LYS A 21 -11.38 0.86 -5.96
C LYS A 21 -10.97 -0.48 -5.37
N GLN A 22 -10.24 -1.31 -6.11
CA GLN A 22 -9.85 -2.65 -5.63
C GLN A 22 -8.82 -2.59 -4.49
N ILE A 23 -7.86 -1.66 -4.54
CA ILE A 23 -6.92 -1.45 -3.43
C ILE A 23 -7.68 -1.05 -2.16
N PHE A 24 -8.61 -0.09 -2.24
CA PHE A 24 -9.36 0.36 -1.07
C PHE A 24 -10.34 -0.69 -0.55
N GLN A 25 -10.94 -1.52 -1.41
CA GLN A 25 -11.76 -2.66 -0.97
C GLN A 25 -10.92 -3.70 -0.21
N ALA A 26 -9.69 -3.97 -0.67
CA ALA A 26 -8.79 -4.86 0.05
C ALA A 26 -8.36 -4.27 1.41
N LEU A 27 -8.13 -2.95 1.47
CA LEU A 27 -7.80 -2.26 2.72
C LEU A 27 -8.97 -2.19 3.70
N GLU A 28 -10.19 -2.00 3.21
CA GLU A 28 -11.42 -2.07 4.00
C GLU A 28 -11.56 -3.46 4.63
N TYR A 29 -11.35 -4.52 3.85
CA TYR A 29 -11.33 -5.89 4.38
C TYR A 29 -10.25 -6.08 5.46
N LEU A 30 -9.03 -5.56 5.27
CA LEU A 30 -8.00 -5.64 6.31
C LEU A 30 -8.36 -4.86 7.58
N GLU A 31 -9.03 -3.72 7.45
CA GLU A 31 -9.56 -2.95 8.58
C GLU A 31 -10.62 -3.74 9.36
N GLU A 32 -11.57 -4.38 8.67
CA GLU A 32 -12.57 -5.28 9.28
C GLU A 32 -11.91 -6.47 10.00
N GLN A 33 -10.81 -6.98 9.45
CA GLN A 33 -10.03 -8.05 10.08
C GLN A 33 -9.07 -7.55 11.15
N GLU A 34 -9.05 -6.24 11.45
CA GLU A 34 -8.11 -5.63 12.38
C GLU A 34 -6.63 -5.92 12.06
N VAL A 35 -6.27 -5.98 10.79
CA VAL A 35 -4.90 -6.25 10.32
C VAL A 35 -4.33 -5.02 9.61
N MET A 36 -3.14 -4.59 10.03
CA MET A 36 -2.33 -3.63 9.28
C MET A 36 -1.40 -4.39 8.34
N HIS A 37 -1.34 -3.98 7.07
CA HIS A 37 -0.41 -4.57 6.09
C HIS A 37 1.03 -4.11 6.36
N ARG A 38 1.21 -2.82 6.66
CA ARG A 38 2.47 -2.15 7.01
C ARG A 38 3.55 -2.11 5.94
N ASP A 39 3.50 -2.92 4.88
CA ASP A 39 4.45 -2.86 3.76
C ASP A 39 3.80 -2.71 2.38
N LEU A 40 2.82 -1.80 2.27
CA LEU A 40 2.28 -1.45 0.95
C LEU A 40 3.29 -0.67 0.11
N LYS A 41 3.56 -1.20 -1.08
CA LYS A 41 4.42 -0.64 -2.13
C LYS A 41 4.00 -1.24 -3.47
N PRO A 42 4.34 -0.65 -4.64
CA PRO A 42 3.86 -1.15 -5.92
C PRO A 42 4.31 -2.58 -6.23
N ALA A 43 5.46 -3.03 -5.70
CA ALA A 43 5.91 -4.42 -5.82
C ALA A 43 5.00 -5.44 -5.11
N ASN A 44 4.22 -4.99 -4.11
CA ASN A 44 3.29 -5.80 -3.34
C ASN A 44 1.84 -5.64 -3.83
N ILE A 45 1.63 -4.95 -4.96
CA ILE A 45 0.36 -4.87 -5.67
C ILE A 45 0.45 -5.80 -6.87
N LEU A 46 -0.27 -6.92 -6.85
CA LEU A 46 -0.29 -7.86 -7.97
C LEU A 46 -1.45 -7.56 -8.90
N TYR A 47 -1.23 -7.82 -10.18
CA TYR A 47 -2.23 -7.67 -11.23
C TYR A 47 -2.41 -8.99 -11.98
N GLN A 48 -3.65 -9.44 -12.10
CA GLN A 48 -4.00 -10.59 -12.93
C GLN A 48 -5.39 -10.40 -13.54
N SER A 49 -5.49 -10.44 -14.87
CA SER A 49 -6.75 -10.46 -15.61
C SER A 49 -7.77 -9.37 -15.21
N GLY A 50 -7.31 -8.14 -14.96
CA GLY A 50 -8.19 -7.03 -14.56
C GLY A 50 -8.40 -6.89 -13.05
N ASN A 51 -7.84 -7.80 -12.25
CA ASN A 51 -7.97 -7.83 -10.80
C ASN A 51 -6.67 -7.42 -10.11
N ILE A 52 -6.80 -6.77 -8.96
CA ILE A 52 -5.71 -6.29 -8.12
C ILE A 52 -5.71 -7.08 -6.80
N TYR A 53 -4.53 -7.50 -6.36
CA TYR A 53 -4.34 -8.23 -5.11
C TYR A 53 -3.23 -7.59 -4.29
N LEU A 54 -3.42 -7.54 -2.97
CA LEU A 54 -2.34 -7.20 -2.03
C LEU A 54 -1.54 -8.46 -1.71
N ALA A 55 -0.22 -8.35 -1.68
CA ALA A 55 0.69 -9.45 -1.42
C ALA A 55 1.74 -9.09 -0.36
N ASP A 56 2.43 -10.12 0.13
CA ASP A 56 3.49 -10.03 1.14
C ASP A 56 3.03 -9.46 2.50
N PHE A 57 2.41 -10.34 3.29
CA PHE A 57 1.96 -10.07 4.65
C PHE A 57 3.05 -10.36 5.71
N GLY A 58 4.32 -10.55 5.31
CA GLY A 58 5.40 -10.87 6.25
C GLY A 58 5.65 -9.77 7.29
N SER A 59 5.29 -8.52 6.95
CA SER A 59 5.33 -7.37 7.84
C SER A 59 3.99 -7.05 8.51
N SER A 60 2.93 -7.80 8.25
CA SER A 60 1.59 -7.48 8.76
C SER A 60 1.47 -7.68 10.26
N LYS A 61 0.52 -7.00 10.90
CA LYS A 61 0.27 -7.12 12.34
C LYS A 61 -1.20 -6.87 12.69
N LYS A 62 -1.74 -7.69 13.61
CA LYS A 62 -3.06 -7.48 14.23
C LYS A 62 -3.07 -6.24 15.12
N MET A 63 -4.16 -5.49 15.10
CA MET A 63 -4.38 -4.33 15.98
C MET A 63 -4.78 -4.80 17.38
N ASP A 64 -3.81 -5.23 18.17
CA ASP A 64 -3.99 -5.73 19.54
C ASP A 64 -3.76 -4.64 20.62
N GLY A 65 -3.70 -3.38 20.22
CA GLY A 65 -3.39 -2.25 21.11
C GLY A 65 -1.92 -2.15 21.54
N SER A 66 -1.05 -3.08 21.11
CA SER A 66 0.36 -3.07 21.49
C SER A 66 1.17 -2.07 20.65
N LYS A 67 2.27 -1.59 21.24
CA LYS A 67 3.23 -0.71 20.56
C LYS A 67 3.74 -1.36 19.28
N SER A 68 3.94 -0.55 18.26
CA SER A 68 4.42 -0.99 16.95
C SER A 68 5.66 -0.23 16.54
N LEU A 69 6.63 -0.94 15.94
CA LEU A 69 7.87 -0.35 15.43
C LEU A 69 7.57 0.57 14.24
N THR A 70 8.16 1.77 14.22
CA THR A 70 7.88 2.78 13.18
C THR A 70 8.63 2.53 11.88
N TYR A 71 9.71 1.75 11.91
CA TYR A 71 10.60 1.51 10.78
C TYR A 71 10.24 0.28 9.92
N VAL A 72 9.19 -0.46 10.29
CA VAL A 72 8.73 -1.66 9.56
C VAL A 72 8.20 -1.31 8.17
N CYS A 73 7.63 -0.11 8.00
CA CYS A 73 7.07 0.29 6.71
C CYS A 73 8.15 0.70 5.71
N SER A 74 7.98 0.33 4.44
CA SER A 74 8.79 0.85 3.32
C SER A 74 8.91 2.38 3.36
N ARG A 75 10.15 2.90 3.32
CA ARG A 75 10.46 4.32 3.60
C ARG A 75 9.67 5.29 2.71
N ALA A 76 9.57 5.01 1.41
CA ALA A 76 8.90 5.89 0.44
C ALA A 76 7.37 5.97 0.60
N TYR A 77 6.75 4.93 1.17
CA TYR A 77 5.30 4.83 1.35
C TYR A 77 4.90 5.03 2.81
N ARG A 78 5.83 5.50 3.65
CA ARG A 78 5.66 5.60 5.09
C ARG A 78 4.80 6.83 5.44
N ALA A 79 3.76 6.62 6.24
CA ALA A 79 2.92 7.70 6.74
C ALA A 79 3.71 8.70 7.60
N PRO A 80 3.43 10.01 7.53
CA PRO A 80 4.20 11.05 8.22
C PRO A 80 4.23 10.86 9.73
N LYS A 81 3.13 10.40 10.34
CA LYS A 81 3.07 10.09 11.77
C LYS A 81 4.14 9.09 12.24
N LEU A 82 4.53 8.14 11.38
CA LEU A 82 5.60 7.19 11.69
C LEU A 82 6.98 7.85 11.64
N LEU A 83 7.16 8.88 10.80
CA LEU A 83 8.39 9.69 10.76
C LEU A 83 8.57 10.49 12.05
N PHE A 84 7.46 10.91 12.66
CA PHE A 84 7.44 11.57 13.97
C PHE A 84 7.41 10.61 15.16
N GLY A 85 7.73 9.32 14.95
CA GLY A 85 7.89 8.36 16.05
C GLY A 85 6.59 7.84 16.65
N GLN A 86 5.42 8.01 16.01
CA GLN A 86 4.17 7.49 16.54
C GLN A 86 4.17 5.95 16.54
N ILE A 87 4.15 5.36 17.73
CA ILE A 87 4.19 3.90 17.94
C ILE A 87 2.81 3.25 18.12
N PHE A 88 1.77 4.07 18.31
CA PHE A 88 0.37 3.63 18.36
C PHE A 88 -0.31 4.05 17.07
N TYR A 89 -0.51 3.11 16.17
CA TYR A 89 -1.10 3.35 14.86
C TYR A 89 -1.95 2.15 14.43
N ASN A 90 -2.73 2.36 13.37
CA ASN A 90 -3.73 1.46 12.84
C ASN A 90 -3.64 1.42 11.31
N THR A 91 -4.58 0.72 10.67
CA THR A 91 -4.67 0.53 9.20
C THR A 91 -4.62 1.81 8.37
N LYS A 92 -4.85 2.99 8.96
CA LYS A 92 -4.74 4.28 8.26
C LYS A 92 -3.34 4.59 7.73
N ILE A 93 -2.29 3.90 8.19
CA ILE A 93 -0.96 3.98 7.54
C ILE A 93 -0.95 3.36 6.14
N ASP A 94 -1.74 2.31 5.93
CA ASP A 94 -1.84 1.61 4.65
C ASP A 94 -2.64 2.44 3.64
N ILE A 95 -3.62 3.23 4.12
CA ILE A 95 -4.35 4.22 3.32
C ILE A 95 -3.40 5.30 2.78
N TRP A 96 -2.46 5.79 3.59
CA TRP A 96 -1.43 6.72 3.13
C TRP A 96 -0.55 6.11 2.03
N ALA A 97 -0.05 4.90 2.27
CA ALA A 97 0.76 4.18 1.30
C ALA A 97 0.02 3.99 -0.04
N ALA A 98 -1.26 3.61 0.00
CA ALA A 98 -2.11 3.51 -1.18
C ALA A 98 -2.25 4.85 -1.92
N GLY A 99 -2.41 5.96 -1.20
CA GLY A 99 -2.43 7.30 -1.79
C GLY A 99 -1.14 7.63 -2.56
N CYS A 100 0.02 7.32 -1.98
CA CYS A 100 1.30 7.46 -2.65
C CYS A 100 1.38 6.61 -3.93
N ILE A 101 1.01 5.32 -3.85
CA ILE A 101 1.02 4.41 -5.01
C ILE A 101 0.12 4.91 -6.13
N LEU A 102 -1.09 5.36 -5.81
CA LEU A 102 -2.04 5.88 -6.80
C LEU A 102 -1.55 7.18 -7.45
N ALA A 103 -0.89 8.05 -6.69
CA ALA A 103 -0.30 9.26 -7.23
C ALA A 103 0.93 8.95 -8.13
N GLU A 104 1.74 7.94 -7.81
CA GLU A 104 2.80 7.46 -8.71
C GLU A 104 2.25 6.91 -10.03
N LEU A 105 1.15 6.14 -9.95
CA LEU A 105 0.45 5.61 -11.12
C LEU A 105 -0.06 6.74 -12.02
N GLU A 106 -0.71 7.76 -11.45
CA GLU A 106 -1.24 8.90 -12.21
C GLU A 106 -0.13 9.75 -12.85
N LEU A 107 0.96 9.98 -12.12
CA LEU A 107 2.06 10.82 -12.61
C LEU A 107 3.01 10.08 -13.56
N GLY A 108 2.92 8.75 -13.65
CA GLY A 108 3.81 7.93 -14.47
C GLY A 108 5.28 7.96 -14.02
N LYS A 109 5.55 8.46 -12.81
CA LYS A 109 6.90 8.59 -12.24
C LYS A 109 6.86 8.32 -10.74
N LYS A 110 8.00 7.86 -10.20
CA LYS A 110 8.16 7.68 -8.76
C LYS A 110 8.05 9.01 -8.02
N LEU A 111 7.30 9.00 -6.92
CA LEU A 111 7.25 10.08 -5.95
C LEU A 111 8.45 9.88 -5.03
N LEU A 112 9.55 10.56 -5.35
CA LEU A 112 10.86 10.44 -4.70
C LEU A 112 10.78 10.22 -3.17
N PHE A 113 11.26 9.05 -2.72
CA PHE A 113 12.19 8.81 -1.61
C PHE A 113 12.96 7.50 -1.84
#